data_AF-A0A7C0YFG8-F1
#
_entry.id   AF-A0A7C0YFG8-F1
#
_cell.length_a   1.000
_cell.length_b   1.000
_cell.length_c   1.000
_cell.angle_alpha   90.00
_cell.angle_beta   90.00
_cell.angle_gamma   90.00
#
_symmetry.space_group_name_H-M   'P 1'
#
loop_
_entity.id
_entity.type
_entity.pdbx_description
1 polymer ?
#
loop_
_entity_poly.entity_id
_entity_poly.type
_entity_poly.pdbx_seq_one_letter_code
_entity_poly.pdbx_strand_id
1 'polypeptide(L)'
;MKLMSIAGARPNFMKVASIAEAIRQHNDDTRSPRIDHVLVHTGQHYDEKLSRRFFNELGLPRPDINLEVGSASHAVQTAEIIRKRQARPIAPLLERKGRRENYTHDS
;
A
#
# COMPACT_ATOMS: atom_id res chain seq x y z
N MET A 1 -5.30 -5.06 14.74
CA MET A 1 -3.99 -4.36 14.63
C MET A 1 -3.95 -3.57 13.32
N LYS A 2 -3.19 -2.47 13.24
CA LYS A 2 -2.96 -1.75 11.96
C LYS A 2 -1.51 -1.92 11.49
N LEU A 3 -1.31 -2.29 10.22
CA LEU A 3 0.00 -2.43 9.61
C LEU A 3 0.09 -1.57 8.35
N MET A 4 1.15 -0.79 8.22
CA MET A 4 1.39 0.03 7.04
C MET A 4 2.67 -0.37 6.33
N SER A 5 2.57 -0.68 5.04
CA SER A 5 3.73 -0.95 4.19
C SER A 5 3.96 0.22 3.25
N ILE A 6 5.13 0.86 3.34
CA ILE A 6 5.55 1.94 2.44
C ILE A 6 6.56 1.34 1.45
N ALA A 7 6.24 1.36 0.16
CA ALA A 7 7.04 0.75 -0.89
C ALA A 7 7.19 1.67 -2.11
N GLY A 8 8.36 1.65 -2.74
CA GLY A 8 8.70 2.53 -3.85
C GLY A 8 9.45 1.90 -5.01
N ALA A 9 9.93 0.66 -4.84
CA ALA A 9 10.75 -0.05 -5.81
C ALA A 9 10.22 -1.47 -6.09
N ARG A 10 10.50 -2.02 -7.28
CA ARG A 10 10.07 -3.38 -7.68
C ARG A 10 10.36 -4.48 -6.63
N PRO A 11 11.58 -4.58 -6.06
CA PRO A 11 11.85 -5.58 -5.03
C PRO A 11 10.99 -5.42 -3.76
N ASN A 12 10.56 -4.19 -3.45
CA ASN A 12 9.71 -3.93 -2.30
C ASN A 12 8.29 -4.45 -2.54
N PHE A 13 7.74 -4.29 -3.75
CA PHE A 13 6.40 -4.83 -4.07
C PHE A 13 6.35 -6.35 -3.98
N MET A 14 7.40 -7.06 -4.44
CA MET A 14 7.44 -8.53 -4.28
C MET A 14 7.39 -8.96 -2.81
N LYS A 15 8.10 -8.25 -1.92
CA LYS A 15 8.07 -8.52 -0.47
C LYS A 15 6.71 -8.18 0.14
N VAL A 16 6.11 -7.06 -0.26
CA VAL A 16 4.79 -6.65 0.23
C VAL A 16 3.71 -7.60 -0.23
N ALA A 17 3.80 -8.18 -1.44
CA ALA A 17 2.87 -9.19 -1.93
C ALA A 17 2.78 -10.39 -1.00
N SER A 18 3.94 -10.96 -0.60
CA SER A 18 3.97 -12.08 0.33
C SER A 18 3.38 -11.72 1.70
N ILE A 19 3.63 -10.50 2.19
CA ILE A 19 3.06 -10.02 3.47
C ILE A 19 1.54 -9.83 3.37
N ALA A 20 1.06 -9.23 2.27
CA ALA A 20 -0.36 -8.99 2.04
C ALA A 20 -1.15 -10.30 1.96
N GLU A 21 -0.60 -11.31 1.27
CA GLU A 21 -1.20 -12.64 1.18
C GLU A 21 -1.23 -13.35 2.54
N ALA A 22 -0.15 -13.29 3.31
CA ALA A 22 -0.13 -13.84 4.66
C ALA A 22 -1.16 -13.17 5.58
N ILE A 23 -1.34 -11.84 5.47
CA ILE A 23 -2.36 -11.10 6.22
C ILE A 23 -3.77 -11.49 5.79
N ARG A 24 -4.00 -11.69 4.49
CA ARG A 24 -5.28 -12.14 3.96
C ARG A 24 -5.65 -13.50 4.57
N GLN A 25 -4.74 -14.46 4.51
CA GLN A 25 -4.93 -15.79 5.11
C GLN A 25 -5.16 -15.72 6.63
N HIS A 26 -4.43 -14.86 7.33
CA HIS A 26 -4.63 -14.61 8.77
C HIS A 26 -6.02 -14.03 9.06
N ASN A 27 -6.49 -13.09 8.24
CA ASN A 27 -7.80 -12.45 8.42
C ASN A 27 -8.98 -13.35 8.03
N ASP A 28 -8.74 -14.37 7.20
CA ASP A 28 -9.72 -15.42 6.89
C ASP A 28 -9.97 -16.33 8.11
N ASP A 29 -9.02 -16.46 9.05
CA ASP A 29 -9.24 -17.13 10.35
C ASP A 29 -9.90 -16.19 11.36
N THR A 30 -11.19 -16.41 11.64
CA THR A 30 -12.00 -15.55 12.51
C THR A 30 -11.64 -15.62 14.00
N ARG A 31 -10.71 -16.51 14.41
CA ARG A 31 -10.30 -16.65 15.81
C ARG A 31 -9.26 -15.60 16.23
N SER A 32 -8.62 -14.97 15.26
CA SER A 32 -7.61 -13.95 15.52
C SER A 32 -8.14 -12.54 15.28
N PRO A 33 -7.66 -11.52 16.03
CA PRO A 33 -7.96 -10.13 15.71
C PRO A 33 -7.47 -9.79 14.30
N ARG A 34 -8.33 -9.14 13.50
CA ARG A 34 -7.99 -8.71 12.13
C ARG A 34 -6.81 -7.73 12.10
N ILE A 35 -6.02 -7.84 11.04
CA ILE A 35 -4.96 -6.91 10.67
C ILE A 35 -5.48 -6.02 9.52
N ASP A 36 -5.61 -4.73 9.79
CA ASP A 36 -5.91 -3.70 8.79
C ASP A 36 -4.59 -3.30 8.11
N HIS A 37 -4.35 -3.83 6.91
CA HIS A 37 -3.14 -3.61 6.13
C HIS A 37 -3.32 -2.45 5.14
N VAL A 38 -2.43 -1.46 5.21
CA VAL A 38 -2.44 -0.28 4.32
C VAL A 38 -1.16 -0.21 3.50
N LEU A 39 -1.32 -0.14 2.18
CA LEU A 39 -0.23 -0.06 1.22
C LEU A 39 -0.04 1.37 0.72
N VAL A 40 1.13 1.94 0.97
CA VAL A 40 1.55 3.27 0.51
C VAL A 40 2.62 3.13 -0.57
N HIS A 41 2.34 3.67 -1.74
CA HIS A 41 3.28 3.80 -2.84
C HIS A 41 4.00 5.16 -2.77
N THR A 42 5.33 5.19 -2.86
CA THR A 42 6.07 6.47 -2.77
C THR A 42 6.00 7.32 -4.04
N GLY A 43 5.71 6.72 -5.20
CA GLY A 43 5.56 7.46 -6.45
C GLY A 43 6.90 7.82 -7.12
N GLN A 44 7.97 7.08 -6.85
CA GLN A 44 9.33 7.38 -7.35
C GLN A 44 9.61 6.86 -8.77
N HIS A 45 8.72 6.04 -9.36
CA HIS A 45 8.86 5.47 -10.70
C HIS A 45 8.08 6.24 -11.77
N TYR A 46 8.73 6.53 -12.89
CA TYR A 46 8.18 7.31 -14.02
C TYR A 46 7.08 6.60 -14.82
N ASP A 47 7.00 5.27 -14.82
CA ASP A 47 6.05 4.55 -15.66
C ASP A 47 4.90 3.94 -14.84
N GLU A 48 3.79 4.68 -14.83
CA GLU A 48 2.52 4.30 -14.21
C GLU A 48 1.83 3.10 -14.92
N LYS A 49 2.15 2.84 -16.20
CA LYS A 49 1.69 1.61 -16.88
C LYS A 49 2.47 0.40 -16.39
N LEU A 50 3.77 0.58 -16.16
CA LEU A 50 4.63 -0.49 -15.66
C LEU A 50 4.27 -0.86 -14.22
N SER A 51 4.02 0.12 -13.35
CA SER A 51 3.56 -0.15 -11.98
C SER A 51 2.23 -0.89 -11.95
N ARG A 52 1.25 -0.47 -12.76
CA ARG A 52 -0.07 -1.14 -12.86
C ARG A 52 0.02 -2.61 -13.29
N ARG A 53 0.90 -2.95 -14.24
CA ARG A 53 1.10 -4.35 -14.64
C ARG A 53 1.65 -5.20 -13.48
N PHE A 54 2.58 -4.66 -12.70
CA PHE A 54 3.14 -5.41 -11.55
C PHE A 54 2.13 -5.68 -10.45
N PHE A 55 1.25 -4.73 -10.13
CA PHE A 55 0.19 -4.98 -9.14
C PHE A 55 -0.71 -6.13 -9.58
N ASN A 56 -1.08 -6.17 -10.87
CA ASN A 56 -1.89 -7.24 -11.43
C ASN A 56 -1.13 -8.59 -11.44
N GLU A 57 0.13 -8.61 -11.89
CA GLU A 57 0.96 -9.83 -11.94
C GLU A 57 1.22 -10.43 -10.55
N LEU A 58 1.38 -9.59 -9.53
CA LEU A 58 1.65 -10.02 -8.16
C LEU A 58 0.37 -10.31 -7.35
N GLY A 59 -0.83 -10.16 -7.95
CA GLY A 59 -2.10 -10.27 -7.23
C GLY A 59 -2.25 -9.24 -6.10
N LEU A 60 -1.47 -8.16 -6.15
CA LEU A 60 -1.51 -7.12 -5.13
C LEU A 60 -2.71 -6.19 -5.35
N PRO A 61 -3.41 -5.78 -4.28
CA PRO A 61 -4.36 -4.70 -4.39
C PRO A 61 -3.65 -3.41 -4.82
N ARG A 62 -4.40 -2.51 -5.46
CA ARG A 62 -3.91 -1.16 -5.73
C ARG A 62 -3.49 -0.49 -4.42
N PRO A 63 -2.43 0.34 -4.42
CA PRO A 63 -2.02 1.05 -3.22
C PRO A 63 -3.15 1.95 -2.72
N ASP A 64 -3.35 1.95 -1.41
CA ASP A 64 -4.35 2.81 -0.76
C ASP A 64 -3.97 4.29 -0.85
N ILE A 65 -2.66 4.57 -0.90
CA ILE A 65 -2.10 5.91 -0.94
C ILE A 65 -0.92 5.94 -1.90
N ASN A 66 -0.85 6.96 -2.77
CA ASN A 66 0.35 7.31 -3.54
C ASN A 66 0.89 8.67 -3.05
N LEU A 67 2.18 8.75 -2.73
CA LEU A 67 2.84 9.99 -2.29
C LEU A 67 3.31 10.87 -3.45
N GLU A 68 3.39 10.32 -4.67
CA GLU A 68 3.74 11.10 -5.88
C GLU A 68 5.05 11.90 -5.70
N VAL A 69 6.09 11.27 -5.13
CA VAL A 69 7.39 11.92 -4.89
C VAL A 69 8.13 12.24 -6.19
N GLY A 70 7.88 11.47 -7.25
CA GLY A 70 8.56 11.63 -8.53
C GLY A 70 10.02 11.21 -8.47
N SER A 71 10.75 11.49 -9.55
CA SER A 71 12.17 11.16 -9.63
C SER A 71 13.06 12.37 -9.40
N ALA A 72 14.11 12.15 -8.61
CA ALA A 72 15.13 13.13 -8.26
C ALA A 72 16.37 12.37 -7.76
N SER A 73 17.39 13.08 -7.29
CA SER A 73 18.50 12.44 -6.57
C SER A 73 17.99 11.70 -5.33
N HIS A 74 18.71 10.67 -4.87
CA HIS A 74 18.34 9.89 -3.69
C HIS A 74 18.08 10.76 -2.44
N ALA A 75 18.88 11.81 -2.24
CA ALA A 75 18.72 12.73 -1.13
C ALA A 75 17.39 13.50 -1.23
N VAL A 76 17.08 14.03 -2.40
CA VAL A 76 15.82 14.78 -2.65
C VAL A 76 14.61 13.87 -2.51
N GLN A 77 14.66 12.66 -3.08
CA GLN A 77 13.57 11.69 -2.95
C GLN A 77 13.31 11.30 -1.50
N THR A 78 14.37 11.08 -0.71
CA THR A 78 14.24 10.74 0.72
C THR A 78 13.62 11.90 1.50
N ALA A 79 14.07 13.14 1.27
CA ALA A 79 13.51 14.32 1.89
C ALA A 79 12.02 14.49 1.56
N GLU A 80 11.65 14.28 0.29
CA GLU A 80 10.26 14.39 -0.17
C GLU A 80 9.34 13.31 0.42
N ILE A 81 9.82 12.06 0.56
CA ILE A 81 9.07 11.00 1.26
C ILE A 81 8.75 11.43 2.70
N ILE A 82 9.77 11.92 3.42
CA ILE A 82 9.61 12.38 4.81
C ILE A 82 8.62 13.55 4.87
N ARG A 83 8.80 14.55 4.02
CA ARG A 83 7.97 15.76 3.97
C ARG A 83 6.51 15.44 3.65
N LYS A 84 6.25 14.66 2.59
CA LYS A 84 4.88 14.32 2.17
C LYS A 84 4.18 13.40 3.16
N ARG A 85 4.92 12.51 3.83
CA ARG A 85 4.40 11.72 4.94
C ARG A 85 3.92 12.61 6.10
N GLN A 86 4.64 13.68 6.41
CA GLN A 86 4.24 14.62 7.47
C GLN A 86 3.07 15.51 7.06
N ALA A 87 3.06 15.98 5.80
CA ALA A 87 2.05 16.89 5.28
C ALA A 87 0.67 16.23 5.06
N ARG A 88 0.63 14.91 4.81
CA ARG A 88 -0.62 14.15 4.72
C ARG A 88 -0.78 13.30 5.99
N PRO A 89 -1.55 13.76 6.99
CA PRO A 89 -1.81 12.94 8.17
C PRO A 89 -2.44 11.63 7.71
N ILE A 90 -1.81 10.51 8.08
CA ILE A 90 -2.23 9.19 7.59
C ILE A 90 -3.40 8.65 8.43
N ALA A 91 -3.57 9.14 9.66
CA ALA A 91 -4.62 8.70 10.58
C ALA A 91 -6.05 8.75 9.96
N PRO A 92 -6.48 9.84 9.29
CA PRO A 92 -7.79 9.89 8.61
C PRO A 92 -7.94 8.89 7.46
N LEU A 93 -6.85 8.45 6.83
CA LEU A 93 -6.87 7.49 5.73
C LEU A 93 -6.98 6.05 6.26
N LEU A 94 -6.33 5.77 7.39
CA LEU A 94 -6.43 4.50 8.11
C LEU A 94 -7.84 4.24 8.69
N GLU A 95 -8.65 5.27 8.88
CA GLU A 95 -10.03 5.13 9.36
C GLU A 95 -11.04 4.86 8.23
N ARG A 96 -10.69 5.21 6.98
CA ARG A 96 -11.57 5.01 5.81
C ARG A 96 -11.55 3.58 5.28
N LYS A 97 -10.44 2.86 5.43
CA LYS A 97 -10.32 1.48 4.92
C LYS A 97 -11.20 0.49 5.68
N GLY A 98 -11.37 0.68 6.99
CA GLY A 98 -12.27 -0.13 7.83
C GLY A 98 -13.77 -0.08 7.45
N ARG A 99 -14.18 0.75 6.46
CA ARG A 99 -15.57 0.83 5.97
C ARG A 99 -15.79 0.21 4.58
N ARG A 100 -14.75 -0.28 3.89
CA ARG A 100 -14.83 -0.75 2.49
C ARG A 100 -14.85 -2.28 2.33
N GLU A 101 -15.32 -3.05 3.32
CA GLU A 101 -15.55 -4.50 3.18
C GLU A 101 -17.04 -4.91 3.01
N ASN A 102 -17.94 -3.96 2.77
CA ASN A 102 -19.31 -4.27 2.32
C ASN A 102 -19.40 -4.12 0.80
N TYR A 103 -18.73 -5.00 0.05
CA TYR A 103 -19.13 -5.29 -1.33
C TYR A 103 -19.66 -6.71 -1.36
N THR A 104 -20.99 -6.75 -1.34
CA THR A 104 -21.83 -7.90 -1.66
C THR A 104 -21.29 -8.62 -2.90
N HIS A 105 -20.93 -9.88 -2.73
CA HIS A 105 -21.17 -10.88 -3.76
C HIS A 105 -22.69 -10.96 -3.90
N ASP A 106 -23.24 -10.28 -4.89
CA ASP A 106 -24.59 -10.58 -5.36
C ASP A 106 -24.50 -10.84 -6.86
N SER A 107 -24.76 -12.12 -7.18
CA SER A 107 -25.13 -12.74 -8.45
C SER A 107 -24.14 -12.67 -9.63
#